data_AF-A0A941IA84-F1
#
_entry.id   AF-A0A941IA84-F1
#
_cell.length_a   1.000
_cell.length_b   1.000
_cell.length_c   1.000
_cell.angle_alpha   90.00
_cell.angle_beta   90.00
_cell.angle_gamma   90.00
#
_symmetry.space_group_name_H-M   'P 1'
#
loop_
_entity.id
_entity.type
_entity.pdbx_description
1 polymer ?
#
loop_
_entity_poly.entity_id
_entity_poly.type
_entity_poly.pdbx_seq_one_letter_code
_entity_poly.pdbx_strand_id
1 'polypeptide(L)'
;MKKLLMALGASFLLLAGCGNNETDTESAPSIRIEDLDQAKAKSAIVEGALDMNFPGRDYQEADIINIEVCESLHIDHKSDGFTGKFITFWETSDGEQRNHFLINDNYEVEKIANYDKIPDRCVNID
;
A
#
# COMPACT_ATOMS: atom_id res chain seq x y z
N MET A 1 -7.28 29.23 66.06
CA MET A 1 -5.91 29.80 66.05
C MET A 1 -4.88 28.68 66.10
N LYS A 2 -4.09 28.50 65.03
CA LYS A 2 -2.63 28.29 65.00
C LYS A 2 -2.21 27.58 63.70
N LYS A 3 -1.47 28.34 62.86
CA LYS A 3 -0.25 28.00 62.07
C LYS A 3 -0.43 26.88 61.03
N LEU A 4 -0.51 27.09 59.71
CA LEU A 4 0.37 27.81 58.75
C LEU A 4 1.83 27.33 58.76
N LEU A 5 2.32 27.01 57.54
CA LEU A 5 3.70 26.67 57.10
C LEU A 5 4.00 25.16 57.11
N MET A 6 4.65 24.55 56.11
CA MET A 6 5.23 25.02 54.86
C MET A 6 5.49 23.79 53.98
N ALA A 7 5.31 23.92 52.67
CA ALA A 7 5.71 22.95 51.68
C ALA A 7 7.24 22.78 51.62
N LEU A 8 7.70 21.53 51.54
CA LEU A 8 8.97 21.11 50.94
C LEU A 8 8.60 19.79 50.24
N GLY A 9 8.43 19.73 48.92
CA GLY A 9 9.48 20.04 47.96
C GLY A 9 10.38 18.81 47.82
N ALA A 10 9.85 17.72 47.27
CA ALA A 10 10.64 16.58 46.83
C ALA A 10 10.18 16.20 45.43
N SER A 11 10.91 16.75 44.47
CA SER A 11 10.87 16.43 43.06
C SER A 11 11.01 14.93 42.85
N PHE A 12 9.92 14.26 42.47
CA PHE A 12 10.01 13.03 41.68
C PHE A 12 9.64 13.41 40.25
N LEU A 13 10.63 13.98 39.55
CA LEU A 13 10.67 13.91 38.10
C LEU A 13 10.87 12.44 37.76
N LEU A 14 9.76 11.70 37.66
CA LEU A 14 9.73 10.50 36.84
C LEU A 14 9.99 10.99 35.42
N LEU A 15 11.26 10.93 35.02
CA LEU A 15 11.64 10.75 33.64
C LEU A 15 10.96 9.47 33.17
N ALA A 16 9.68 9.58 32.80
CA ALA A 16 9.14 8.76 31.75
C ALA A 16 9.99 9.11 30.53
N GLY A 17 11.11 8.38 30.38
CA GLY A 17 11.70 8.17 29.09
C GLY A 17 10.60 7.54 28.27
N CYS A 18 9.87 8.37 27.52
CA CYS A 18 9.27 7.93 26.28
C CYS A 18 10.45 7.49 25.44
N GLY A 19 10.81 6.21 25.58
CA GLY A 19 11.67 5.54 24.65
C GLY A 19 11.04 5.80 23.29
N ASN A 20 11.75 6.56 22.47
CA ASN A 20 11.45 6.73 21.07
C ASN A 20 11.71 5.38 20.40
N ASN A 21 10.85 4.41 20.69
CA ASN A 21 10.51 3.42 19.69
C ASN A 21 9.71 4.23 18.68
N GLU A 22 10.40 4.74 17.67
CA GLU A 22 9.90 4.67 16.30
C GLU A 22 9.58 3.19 16.04
N THR A 23 8.47 2.76 16.65
CA THR A 23 7.65 1.73 16.07
C THR A 23 7.15 2.47 14.86
N ASP A 24 7.80 2.24 13.72
CA ASP A 24 7.16 2.35 12.41
C ASP A 24 5.86 1.58 12.56
N THR A 25 4.86 2.28 13.05
CA THR A 25 3.52 1.78 13.15
C THR A 25 3.11 1.87 11.70
N GLU A 26 3.41 0.81 10.94
CA GLU A 26 2.86 0.63 9.61
C GLU A 26 1.40 0.96 9.76
N SER A 27 1.06 2.14 9.25
CA SER A 27 -0.24 2.71 9.49
C SER A 27 -1.21 1.73 8.89
N ALA A 28 -2.20 1.30 9.68
CA ALA A 28 -3.18 0.34 9.19
C ALA A 28 -3.68 0.80 7.81
N PRO A 29 -3.76 -0.10 6.83
CA PRO A 29 -4.02 0.28 5.45
C PRO A 29 -5.29 1.12 5.35
N SER A 30 -5.21 2.28 4.69
CA SER A 30 -6.33 3.23 4.66
C SER A 30 -7.46 2.79 3.74
N ILE A 31 -7.18 1.89 2.80
CA ILE A 31 -8.13 1.35 1.82
C ILE A 31 -8.03 -0.17 1.79
N ARG A 32 -9.18 -0.84 1.71
CA ARG A 32 -9.33 -2.28 1.50
C ARG A 32 -9.82 -2.56 0.09
N ILE A 33 -9.71 -3.80 -0.40
CA ILE A 33 -10.14 -4.12 -1.78
C ILE A 33 -11.63 -3.84 -2.02
N GLU A 34 -12.46 -3.99 -1.00
CA GLU A 34 -13.91 -3.73 -1.08
C GLU A 34 -14.24 -2.24 -1.27
N ASP A 35 -13.33 -1.36 -0.85
CA ASP A 35 -13.46 0.10 -0.89
C ASP A 35 -12.60 0.74 -2.01
N LEU A 36 -11.99 -0.06 -2.88
CA LEU A 36 -11.13 0.41 -3.97
C LEU A 36 -11.92 1.26 -4.98
N ASP A 37 -11.45 2.46 -5.26
CA ASP A 37 -11.96 3.29 -6.36
C ASP A 37 -11.41 2.74 -7.69
N GLN A 38 -12.23 1.90 -8.34
CA GLN A 38 -11.83 1.20 -9.56
C GLN A 38 -11.43 2.14 -10.69
N ALA A 39 -12.02 3.34 -10.79
CA ALA A 39 -11.67 4.29 -11.84
C ALA A 39 -10.27 4.88 -11.62
N LYS A 40 -9.94 5.23 -10.37
CA LYS A 40 -8.58 5.68 -10.02
C LYS A 40 -7.55 4.57 -10.17
N ALA A 41 -7.89 3.36 -9.71
CA ALA A 41 -7.04 2.19 -9.89
C ALA A 41 -6.76 1.92 -11.36
N LYS A 42 -7.80 1.93 -12.22
CA LYS A 42 -7.62 1.77 -13.67
C LYS A 42 -6.67 2.81 -14.25
N SER A 43 -6.89 4.09 -13.93
CA SER A 43 -6.05 5.18 -14.43
C SER A 43 -4.58 4.98 -14.04
N ALA A 44 -4.30 4.68 -12.77
CA ALA A 44 -2.95 4.42 -12.28
C ALA A 44 -2.31 3.18 -12.91
N ILE A 45 -3.10 2.13 -13.14
CA ILE A 45 -2.62 0.89 -13.76
C ILE A 45 -2.28 1.12 -15.23
N VAL A 46 -3.13 1.83 -15.96
CA VAL A 46 -2.89 2.19 -17.35
C VAL A 46 -1.64 3.07 -17.46
N GLU A 47 -1.53 4.12 -16.64
CA GLU A 47 -0.34 4.99 -16.63
C GLU A 47 0.94 4.20 -16.28
N GLY A 48 0.88 3.37 -15.25
CA GLY A 48 2.01 2.52 -14.85
C GLY A 48 2.42 1.49 -15.89
N ALA A 49 1.45 0.93 -16.63
CA ALA A 49 1.70 0.02 -17.74
C ALA A 49 2.36 0.75 -18.91
N LEU A 50 1.89 1.95 -19.27
CA LEU A 50 2.44 2.74 -20.37
C LEU A 50 3.82 3.34 -20.06
N ASP A 51 4.15 3.58 -18.78
CA ASP A 51 5.51 3.95 -18.34
C ASP A 51 6.53 2.79 -18.51
N MET A 52 6.06 1.56 -18.70
CA MET A 52 6.96 0.45 -19.02
C MET A 52 7.50 0.58 -20.45
N ASN A 53 8.80 0.37 -20.60
CA ASN A 53 9.44 0.40 -21.91
C ASN A 53 9.13 -0.88 -22.70
N PHE A 54 8.37 -0.75 -23.80
CA PHE A 54 8.09 -1.84 -24.75
C PHE A 54 8.90 -1.67 -26.05
N PRO A 55 9.95 -2.46 -26.28
CA PRO A 55 10.77 -2.33 -27.48
C PRO A 55 9.95 -2.59 -28.75
N GLY A 56 9.86 -1.58 -29.62
CA GLY A 56 9.31 -1.75 -30.98
C GLY A 56 7.80 -1.63 -31.11
N ARG A 57 7.09 -1.22 -30.05
CA ARG A 57 5.64 -0.98 -30.09
C ARG A 57 5.23 0.16 -29.16
N ASP A 58 4.26 0.94 -29.60
CA ASP A 58 3.69 2.08 -28.87
C ASP A 58 2.25 1.75 -28.47
N TYR A 59 2.08 1.14 -27.30
CA TYR A 59 0.76 0.79 -26.78
C TYR A 59 0.00 2.03 -26.33
N GLN A 60 -1.33 2.00 -26.46
CA GLN A 60 -2.22 3.05 -25.99
C GLN A 60 -3.03 2.56 -24.80
N GLU A 61 -3.74 3.47 -24.12
CA GLU A 61 -4.58 3.13 -22.97
C GLU A 61 -5.59 2.00 -23.28
N ALA A 62 -6.19 2.04 -24.47
CA ALA A 62 -7.17 1.05 -24.93
C ALA A 62 -6.56 -0.35 -25.16
N ASP A 63 -5.23 -0.45 -25.22
CA ASP A 63 -4.55 -1.74 -25.34
C ASP A 63 -4.37 -2.42 -23.99
N ILE A 64 -4.45 -1.70 -22.86
CA ILE A 64 -4.28 -2.28 -21.54
C ILE A 64 -5.61 -2.85 -21.06
N ILE A 65 -5.71 -4.17 -20.98
CA ILE A 65 -6.94 -4.91 -20.69
C ILE A 65 -6.72 -5.96 -19.58
N ASN A 66 -7.82 -6.62 -19.20
CA ASN A 66 -7.87 -7.71 -18.21
C ASN A 66 -7.16 -7.35 -16.91
N ILE A 67 -7.54 -6.20 -16.36
CA ILE A 67 -6.95 -5.64 -15.15
C ILE A 67 -7.54 -6.38 -13.94
N GLU A 68 -6.74 -7.20 -13.27
CA GLU A 68 -7.04 -7.81 -11.96
C GLU A 68 -6.27 -7.05 -10.88
N VAL A 69 -6.94 -6.62 -9.81
CA VAL A 69 -6.31 -5.97 -8.66
C VAL A 69 -6.58 -6.81 -7.42
N CYS A 70 -5.53 -7.14 -6.67
CA CYS A 70 -5.64 -7.94 -5.45
C CYS A 70 -4.99 -7.24 -4.27
N GLU A 71 -5.52 -7.41 -3.06
CA GLU A 71 -4.71 -7.20 -1.86
C GLU A 71 -3.44 -8.06 -1.95
N SER A 72 -2.30 -7.49 -1.56
CA SER A 72 -1.03 -8.21 -1.54
C SER A 72 -0.46 -8.33 -0.13
N LEU A 73 0.41 -9.32 0.04
CA LEU A 73 1.19 -9.52 1.26
C LEU A 73 2.67 -9.70 0.90
N HIS A 74 3.55 -9.33 1.80
CA HIS A 74 4.98 -9.56 1.62
C HIS A 74 5.29 -11.06 1.80
N ILE A 75 6.01 -11.67 0.86
CA ILE A 75 6.26 -13.12 0.82
C ILE A 75 6.98 -13.61 2.08
N ASP A 76 7.93 -12.83 2.59
CA ASP A 76 8.70 -13.17 3.79
C ASP A 76 7.96 -12.86 5.11
N HIS A 77 6.90 -12.06 5.04
CA HIS A 77 6.15 -11.57 6.20
C HIS A 77 4.65 -11.85 6.05
N LYS A 78 4.30 -13.08 5.62
CA LYS A 78 2.89 -13.46 5.37
C LYS A 78 1.98 -13.31 6.59
N SER A 79 2.55 -13.38 7.80
CA SER A 79 1.83 -13.17 9.06
C SER A 79 1.19 -11.80 9.18
N ASP A 80 1.76 -10.80 8.49
CA ASP A 80 1.36 -9.40 8.60
C ASP A 80 0.09 -9.15 7.76
N GLY A 81 -0.21 -10.08 6.84
CA GLY A 81 -1.39 -10.02 6.00
C GLY A 81 -1.29 -8.87 5.00
N PHE A 82 -2.40 -8.16 4.82
CA PHE A 82 -2.47 -7.04 3.88
C PHE A 82 -1.89 -5.77 4.49
N THR A 83 -0.90 -5.19 3.81
CA THR A 83 -0.11 -4.04 4.29
C THR A 83 -0.39 -2.76 3.48
N GLY A 84 -1.56 -2.64 2.84
CA GLY A 84 -1.93 -1.43 2.08
C GLY A 84 -1.39 -1.36 0.66
N LYS A 85 -0.84 -2.46 0.16
CA LYS A 85 -0.33 -2.57 -1.21
C LYS A 85 -1.18 -3.54 -1.99
N PHE A 86 -1.60 -3.11 -3.16
CA PHE A 86 -2.34 -3.94 -4.09
C PHE A 86 -1.41 -4.41 -5.20
N ILE A 87 -1.47 -5.69 -5.54
CA ILE A 87 -0.80 -6.21 -6.73
C ILE A 87 -1.78 -6.18 -7.89
N THR A 88 -1.34 -5.63 -9.01
CA THR A 88 -2.13 -5.43 -10.21
C THR A 88 -1.61 -6.36 -11.28
N PHE A 89 -2.48 -7.03 -12.01
CA PHE A 89 -2.16 -7.84 -13.17
C PHE A 89 -2.89 -7.25 -14.37
N TRP A 90 -2.22 -7.17 -15.50
CA TRP A 90 -2.80 -6.66 -16.73
C TRP A 90 -2.14 -7.31 -17.93
N GLU A 91 -2.80 -7.25 -19.09
CA GLU A 91 -2.22 -7.66 -20.36
C GLU A 91 -2.56 -6.70 -21.48
N THR A 92 -1.78 -6.76 -22.56
CA THR A 92 -2.11 -6.03 -23.78
C THR A 92 -3.20 -6.74 -24.58
N SER A 93 -3.96 -5.99 -25.37
CA SER A 93 -5.08 -6.46 -26.19
C SER A 93 -4.70 -7.55 -27.20
N ASP A 94 -3.43 -7.63 -27.58
CA ASP A 94 -2.84 -8.66 -28.44
C ASP A 94 -2.21 -9.84 -27.68
N GLY A 95 -2.18 -9.78 -26.35
CA GLY A 95 -1.61 -10.78 -25.46
C GLY A 95 -0.08 -10.86 -25.46
N GLU A 96 0.63 -9.93 -26.11
CA GLU A 96 2.11 -9.95 -26.17
C GLU A 96 2.76 -9.57 -24.84
N GLN A 97 2.13 -8.70 -24.05
CA GLN A 97 2.61 -8.28 -22.74
C GLN A 97 1.65 -8.75 -21.66
N ARG A 98 2.22 -9.35 -20.61
CA ARG A 98 1.51 -9.73 -19.39
C ARG A 98 2.41 -9.40 -18.22
N ASN A 99 2.02 -8.41 -17.43
CA ASN A 99 2.86 -7.91 -16.36
C ASN A 99 2.04 -7.63 -15.11
N HIS A 100 2.77 -7.37 -14.04
CA HIS A 100 2.21 -6.93 -12.78
C HIS A 100 3.12 -5.88 -12.15
N PHE A 101 2.53 -5.07 -11.28
CA PHE A 101 3.25 -4.19 -10.37
C PHE A 101 2.39 -3.92 -9.14
N LEU A 102 2.91 -3.17 -8.19
CA LEU A 102 2.16 -2.78 -7.00
C LEU A 102 1.60 -1.37 -7.15
N ILE A 103 0.45 -1.11 -6.54
CA ILE A 103 -0.04 0.23 -6.25
C ILE A 103 -0.32 0.37 -4.75
N ASN A 104 -0.06 1.53 -4.17
CA ASN A 104 -0.41 1.83 -2.78
C ASN A 104 -1.85 2.35 -2.65
N ASP A 105 -2.26 2.68 -1.42
CA ASP A 105 -3.58 3.23 -1.10
C ASP A 105 -3.82 4.67 -1.62
N ASN A 106 -2.77 5.32 -2.16
CA ASN A 106 -2.87 6.59 -2.89
C ASN A 106 -2.87 6.40 -4.41
N TYR A 107 -2.97 5.15 -4.90
CA TYR A 107 -2.92 4.79 -6.32
C TYR A 107 -1.60 5.12 -7.01
N GLU A 108 -0.50 5.20 -6.25
CA GLU A 108 0.84 5.39 -6.81
C GLU A 108 1.49 4.05 -7.13
N VAL A 109 2.17 3.96 -8.27
CA VAL A 109 2.88 2.75 -8.70
C VAL A 109 4.14 2.54 -7.87
N GLU A 110 4.26 1.36 -7.27
CA GLU A 110 5.42 0.93 -6.50
C GLU A 110 6.17 -0.21 -7.21
N LYS A 111 7.44 0.03 -7.54
CA LYS A 111 8.32 -0.96 -8.20
C LYS A 111 9.10 -1.76 -7.14
N ILE A 112 8.38 -2.48 -6.27
CA ILE A 112 8.95 -3.26 -5.16
C ILE A 112 8.73 -4.76 -5.41
N ALA A 113 9.74 -5.57 -5.10
CA ALA A 113 9.69 -7.03 -5.24
C ALA A 113 9.13 -7.72 -3.98
N ASN A 114 8.93 -9.05 -4.06
CA ASN A 114 8.58 -9.93 -2.94
C ASN A 114 7.17 -9.75 -2.35
N TYR A 115 6.20 -9.41 -3.19
CA TYR A 115 4.79 -9.42 -2.83
C TYR A 115 4.06 -10.53 -3.60
N ASP A 116 3.06 -11.11 -2.96
CA ASP A 116 2.17 -12.12 -3.53
C ASP A 116 0.71 -11.72 -3.32
N LYS A 117 -0.17 -12.20 -4.19
CA LYS A 117 -1.59 -11.89 -4.10
C LYS A 117 -2.27 -12.68 -2.99
N ILE A 118 -3.29 -12.08 -2.40
CA ILE A 118 -4.24 -12.75 -1.52
C ILE A 118 -5.42 -13.24 -2.39
N PRO A 119 -5.51 -14.54 -2.75
CA PRO A 119 -6.34 -14.98 -3.89
C PRO A 119 -7.84 -14.74 -3.77
N ASP A 120 -8.38 -14.67 -2.55
CA ASP A 120 -9.79 -14.42 -2.26
C ASP A 120 -10.11 -12.92 -2.09
N ARG A 121 -9.15 -12.04 -2.37
CA ARG A 121 -9.26 -10.58 -2.20
C ARG A 121 -8.82 -9.84 -3.46
N CYS A 122 -9.44 -10.24 -4.56
CA CYS A 122 -9.17 -9.72 -5.90
C CYS A 122 -10.47 -9.20 -6.54
N VAL A 123 -10.34 -8.17 -7.36
CA VAL A 123 -11.42 -7.64 -8.22
C VAL A 123 -10.89 -7.47 -9.63
N ASN A 124 -11.76 -7.69 -10.62
CA ASN A 124 -11.49 -7.34 -12.00
C ASN A 124 -12.03 -5.94 -12.27
N ILE A 125 -11.26 -5.16 -13.04
CA ILE A 125 -11.60 -3.81 -13.46
C ILE A 125 -11.79 -3.82 -14.98
N ASP A 126 -12.97 -3.38 -15.42
CA ASP A 126 -13.34 -3.25 -16.83
C ASP A 126 -12.79 -1.96 -17.46
#